data_AF-A0A3M3ZU72-F1
#
_entry.id   AF-A0A3M3ZU72-F1
#
_cell.length_a   1.000
_cell.length_b   1.000
_cell.length_c   1.000
_cell.angle_alpha   90.00
_cell.angle_beta   90.00
_cell.angle_gamma   90.00
#
_symmetry.space_group_name_H-M   'P 1'
#
loop_
_entity.id
_entity.type
_entity.pdbx_description
1 polymer ?
#
loop_
_entity_poly.entity_id
_entity_poly.type
_entity_poly.pdbx_seq_one_letter_code
_entity_poly.pdbx_strand_id
1 'polypeptide(L)'
;MISMPEELADDPVLLKQLLAQLLSERTVDKGHIVDLKEQIKLLRDRLFGRKSEQTVEPKTPTRAIHQPVGDADEEVVAPVKWRGKRKPLSADLPRIEVIHELPEHELLARDASLNPILTFC
;
A
#
# COMPACT_ATOMS: atom_id res chain seq x y z
N MET A 1 -12.31 -21.98 -12.73
CA MET A 1 -11.94 -23.42 -12.70
C MET A 1 -11.82 -23.85 -14.13
N ILE A 2 -10.67 -24.39 -14.54
CA ILE A 2 -10.49 -24.93 -15.89
C ILE A 2 -11.04 -26.35 -15.84
N SER A 3 -12.16 -26.60 -16.53
CA SER A 3 -12.72 -27.93 -16.70
C SER A 3 -11.77 -28.75 -17.59
N MET A 4 -11.31 -29.90 -17.09
CA MET A 4 -10.60 -30.86 -17.93
C MET A 4 -11.61 -31.58 -18.83
N PRO A 5 -11.32 -31.77 -20.12
CA PRO A 5 -12.16 -32.59 -20.99
C PRO A 5 -12.14 -34.04 -20.49
N GLU A 6 -13.33 -34.66 -20.39
CA GLU A 6 -13.54 -35.99 -19.78
C GLU A 6 -13.07 -37.15 -20.68
N GLU A 7 -12.89 -36.93 -21.98
CA GLU A 7 -12.36 -37.94 -22.91
C GLU A 7 -11.30 -37.34 -23.84
N LEU A 8 -10.14 -38.01 -23.89
CA LEU A 8 -9.02 -37.67 -24.75
C LEU A 8 -9.19 -38.38 -26.11
N ALA A 9 -8.99 -37.68 -27.23
CA ALA A 9 -9.07 -38.32 -28.54
C ALA A 9 -7.95 -39.35 -28.73
N ASP A 10 -8.31 -40.61 -29.02
CA ASP A 10 -7.35 -41.72 -29.24
C ASP A 10 -6.56 -41.59 -30.56
N ASP A 11 -6.97 -40.70 -31.46
CA ASP A 11 -6.26 -40.45 -32.71
C ASP A 11 -5.02 -39.56 -32.47
N PRO A 12 -3.79 -40.05 -32.78
CA PRO A 12 -2.56 -39.30 -32.59
C PRO A 12 -2.48 -38.01 -33.42
N VAL A 13 -3.25 -37.88 -34.51
CA VAL A 13 -3.28 -36.66 -35.33
C VAL A 13 -4.09 -35.57 -34.63
N LEU A 14 -5.28 -35.91 -34.12
CA LEU A 14 -6.15 -34.99 -33.38
C LEU A 14 -5.46 -34.49 -32.11
N LEU A 15 -4.75 -35.37 -31.41
CA LEU A 15 -4.04 -35.03 -30.17
C LEU A 15 -2.92 -34.00 -30.41
N LYS A 16 -2.18 -34.12 -31.53
CA LYS A 16 -1.15 -33.14 -31.92
C LYS A 16 -1.76 -31.78 -32.27
N GLN A 17 -2.90 -31.77 -32.96
CA GLN A 17 -3.61 -30.53 -33.31
C GLN A 17 -4.11 -29.81 -32.05
N LEU A 18 -4.74 -30.54 -31.12
CA LEU A 18 -5.19 -29.97 -29.85
C LEU A 18 -4.03 -29.42 -29.02
N LEU A 19 -2.91 -30.15 -28.97
CA LEU A 19 -1.72 -29.69 -28.25
C LEU A 19 -1.15 -28.42 -28.89
N ALA A 20 -1.10 -28.33 -30.22
CA ALA A 20 -0.68 -27.12 -30.93
C ALA A 20 -1.61 -25.93 -30.63
N GLN A 21 -2.93 -26.14 -30.61
CA GLN A 21 -3.91 -25.12 -30.23
C GLN A 21 -3.70 -24.64 -28.80
N LEU A 22 -3.63 -25.55 -27.82
CA LEU A 22 -3.40 -25.20 -26.42
C LEU A 22 -2.08 -24.48 -26.18
N LEU A 23 -1.02 -24.84 -26.92
CA LEU A 23 0.24 -24.11 -26.86
C LEU A 23 0.08 -22.70 -27.43
N SER A 24 -0.62 -22.53 -28.54
CA SER A 24 -0.87 -21.21 -29.13
C SER A 24 -1.66 -20.29 -28.19
N GLU A 25 -2.76 -20.79 -27.61
CA GLU A 25 -3.56 -20.05 -26.62
C GLU A 25 -2.72 -19.68 -25.41
N ARG A 26 -1.93 -20.63 -24.89
CA ARG A 26 -1.03 -20.38 -23.76
C ARG A 26 0.03 -19.32 -24.08
N THR A 27 0.52 -19.23 -25.33
CA THR A 27 1.47 -18.18 -25.72
C THR A 27 0.81 -16.80 -25.75
N VAL A 28 -0.43 -16.72 -26.24
CA VAL A 28 -1.22 -15.49 -26.27
C VAL A 28 -1.51 -15.01 -24.84
N ASP A 29 -1.98 -15.91 -23.98
CA ASP A 29 -2.25 -15.60 -22.56
C ASP A 29 -1.01 -15.11 -21.82
N LYS A 30 0.15 -15.72 -22.08
CA LYS A 30 1.42 -15.26 -21.52
C LYS A 30 1.75 -13.84 -21.95
N GLY A 31 1.50 -13.50 -23.22
CA GLY A 31 1.62 -12.12 -23.71
C GLY A 31 0.73 -11.16 -22.93
N HIS A 32 -0.56 -11.48 -22.84
CA HIS A 32 -1.53 -10.67 -22.07
C HIS A 32 -1.12 -10.50 -20.60
N ILE A 33 -0.59 -11.54 -19.95
CA ILE A 33 -0.12 -11.47 -18.57
C ILE A 33 1.06 -10.49 -18.43
N VAL A 34 1.99 -10.47 -19.39
CA VAL A 34 3.12 -9.53 -19.37
C VAL A 34 2.60 -8.10 -19.51
N ASP A 35 1.74 -7.84 -20.48
CA ASP A 35 1.17 -6.52 -20.74
C ASP A 35 0.38 -6.00 -19.52
N LEU A 36 -0.47 -6.85 -18.93
CA LEU A 36 -1.24 -6.50 -17.73
C LEU A 36 -0.34 -6.21 -16.53
N LYS A 37 0.74 -6.98 -16.35
CA LYS A 37 1.72 -6.73 -15.28
C LYS A 37 2.42 -5.39 -15.45
N GLU A 38 2.76 -5.02 -16.67
CA GLU A 38 3.34 -3.70 -16.96
C GLU A 38 2.35 -2.57 -16.68
N GLN A 39 1.09 -2.71 -17.12
CA GLN A 39 0.05 -1.72 -16.82
C GLN A 39 -0.15 -1.53 -15.31
N ILE A 40 -0.21 -2.63 -14.54
CA ILE A 40 -0.32 -2.56 -13.08
C ILE A 40 0.89 -1.85 -12.46
N LYS A 41 2.11 -2.13 -12.96
CA LYS A 41 3.32 -1.46 -12.49
C LYS A 41 3.25 0.05 -12.75
N LEU A 42 2.92 0.46 -13.97
CA LEU A 42 2.81 1.87 -14.35
C LEU A 42 1.73 2.60 -13.55
N LEU A 43 0.57 1.96 -13.32
CA LEU A 43 -0.50 2.52 -12.50
C LEU A 43 -0.06 2.70 -11.05
N ARG A 44 0.66 1.71 -10.49
CA ARG A 44 1.20 1.81 -9.13
C ARG A 44 2.25 2.92 -9.03
N ASP A 45 3.15 3.04 -10.01
CA ASP A 45 4.15 4.11 -10.06
C ASP A 45 3.50 5.49 -10.23
N ARG A 46 2.39 5.59 -10.96
CA ARG A 46 1.63 6.84 -11.10
C ARG A 46 0.91 7.24 -9.82
N LEU A 47 0.27 6.30 -9.15
CA LEU A 47 -0.55 6.55 -7.95
C LEU A 47 0.30 6.70 -6.68
N PHE A 48 1.38 5.94 -6.58
CA PHE A 48 2.21 5.80 -5.36
C PHE A 48 3.70 6.07 -5.63
N GLY A 49 4.06 6.65 -6.77
CA GLY A 49 5.44 7.05 -7.03
C GLY A 49 5.87 8.28 -6.23
N ARG A 50 7.15 8.64 -6.30
CA ARG A 50 7.78 9.71 -5.51
C ARG A 50 7.04 11.06 -5.51
N LYS A 51 6.30 11.39 -6.58
CA LYS A 51 5.50 12.62 -6.68
C LYS A 51 4.24 12.60 -5.80
N SER A 52 3.68 11.42 -5.50
CA SER A 52 2.54 11.26 -4.58
C SER A 52 2.95 11.42 -3.11
N GLU A 53 4.21 11.14 -2.79
CA GLU A 53 4.81 11.34 -1.46
C GLU A 53 5.33 12.77 -1.23
N GLN A 54 5.50 13.53 -2.32
CA GLN A 54 5.89 14.95 -2.28
C GLN A 54 4.70 15.84 -1.89
N THR A 55 3.93 15.45 -0.87
CA THR A 55 3.06 16.38 -0.14
C THR A 55 3.91 17.05 0.93
N VAL A 56 4.46 18.22 0.60
CA VAL A 56 5.07 19.14 1.58
C VAL A 56 3.94 19.80 2.36
N GLU A 57 3.18 19.05 3.15
CA GLU A 57 2.23 19.61 4.12
C GLU A 57 2.11 18.74 5.37
N PRO A 58 2.45 19.27 6.56
CA PRO A 58 2.11 18.64 7.83
C PRO A 58 0.64 18.92 8.13
N LYS A 59 -0.27 18.12 7.57
CA LYS A 59 -1.65 17.92 8.06
C LYS A 59 -2.35 16.82 7.24
N THR A 60 -2.60 15.69 7.89
CA THR A 60 -3.68 14.75 7.56
C THR A 60 -4.98 15.50 7.27
N PRO A 61 -5.68 15.17 6.18
CA PRO A 61 -6.75 14.18 6.33
C PRO A 61 -6.70 13.10 5.24
N THR A 62 -6.96 11.88 5.68
CA THR A 62 -7.18 10.67 4.88
C THR A 62 -8.02 10.93 3.63
N ARG A 63 -7.39 10.74 2.47
CA ARG A 63 -7.95 10.14 1.24
C ARG A 63 -9.43 10.50 1.00
N ALA A 64 -9.65 11.70 0.45
CA ALA A 64 -10.97 12.11 -0.02
C ALA A 64 -11.46 11.17 -1.14
N ILE A 65 -12.57 10.49 -0.87
CA ILE A 65 -13.35 9.71 -1.82
C ILE A 65 -13.97 10.71 -2.82
N HIS A 66 -13.76 10.45 -4.12
CA HIS A 66 -14.20 11.31 -5.21
C HIS A 66 -15.69 11.67 -5.14
N GLN A 67 -16.02 12.96 -5.23
CA GLN A 67 -17.34 13.48 -5.58
C GLN A 67 -17.17 14.49 -6.73
N PRO A 68 -17.98 14.46 -7.80
CA PRO A 68 -17.85 15.41 -8.90
C PRO A 68 -18.83 16.58 -8.74
N VAL A 69 -18.31 17.80 -8.55
CA VAL A 69 -19.03 19.09 -8.71
C VAL A 69 -17.92 20.13 -8.99
N GLY A 70 -17.77 20.73 -10.16
CA GLY A 70 -18.63 21.73 -10.81
C GLY A 70 -17.77 23.01 -10.95
N ASP A 71 -17.61 23.52 -12.18
CA ASP A 71 -16.73 24.65 -12.53
C ASP A 71 -17.05 25.95 -11.74
N ALA A 72 -16.03 26.62 -11.20
CA ALA A 72 -16.05 28.06 -10.89
C ALA A 72 -14.65 28.58 -10.45
N ASP A 73 -14.01 29.28 -11.38
CA ASP A 73 -13.23 30.52 -11.30
C ASP A 73 -12.15 30.78 -10.22
N GLU A 74 -11.04 31.30 -10.73
CA GLU A 74 -9.80 31.72 -10.07
C GLU A 74 -10.00 32.95 -9.16
N GLU A 75 -9.61 32.87 -7.89
CA GLU A 75 -9.36 34.07 -7.07
C GLU A 75 -8.05 33.92 -6.27
N VAL A 76 -7.08 34.75 -6.63
CA VAL A 76 -5.72 34.81 -6.08
C VAL A 76 -5.77 35.39 -4.67
N VAL A 77 -5.63 34.54 -3.65
CA VAL A 77 -5.52 34.99 -2.25
C VAL A 77 -4.05 35.27 -1.90
N ALA A 78 -3.76 36.54 -1.64
CA ALA A 78 -2.44 37.02 -1.25
C ALA A 78 -1.91 36.36 0.06
N PRO A 79 -0.57 36.29 0.26
CA PRO A 79 0.01 35.61 1.43
C PRO A 79 -0.40 36.21 2.78
N VAL A 80 -1.08 35.41 3.60
CA VAL A 80 -1.51 35.77 4.96
C VAL A 80 -0.31 35.72 5.93
N LYS A 81 -0.08 36.82 6.64
CA LYS A 81 1.02 36.98 7.62
C LYS A 81 0.99 35.88 8.70
N TRP A 82 2.16 35.29 9.00
CA TRP A 82 2.34 34.27 10.03
C TRP A 82 1.89 34.77 11.41
N ARG A 83 0.95 34.05 12.01
CA ARG A 83 0.49 34.26 13.39
C ARG A 83 1.68 34.01 14.33
N GLY A 84 1.94 34.95 15.24
CA GLY A 84 3.00 34.84 16.25
C GLY A 84 2.87 33.61 17.16
N LYS A 85 3.83 33.43 18.08
CA LYS A 85 3.84 32.30 19.03
C LYS A 85 2.52 32.29 19.83
N ARG A 86 1.85 31.13 19.86
CA ARG A 86 0.57 30.94 20.55
C ARG A 86 0.80 30.94 22.08
N LYS A 87 -0.14 31.51 22.83
CA LYS A 87 -0.17 31.36 24.29
C LYS A 87 -0.34 29.87 24.65
N PRO A 88 0.37 29.34 25.65
CA PRO A 88 0.18 27.96 26.09
C PRO A 88 -1.25 27.76 26.62
N LEU A 89 -1.76 26.53 26.49
CA LEU A 89 -3.06 26.15 27.05
C LEU A 89 -3.03 26.26 28.58
N SER A 90 -4.11 26.78 29.18
CA SER A 90 -4.22 26.95 30.63
C SER A 90 -4.08 25.64 31.40
N ALA A 91 -3.61 25.72 32.64
CA ALA A 91 -3.46 24.57 33.53
C ALA A 91 -4.80 23.98 33.98
N ASP A 92 -5.86 24.80 34.02
CA ASP A 92 -7.19 24.42 34.53
C ASP A 92 -8.04 23.63 33.53
N LEU A 93 -7.53 23.39 32.31
CA LEU A 93 -8.23 22.51 31.37
C LEU A 93 -8.18 21.07 31.90
N PRO A 94 -9.27 20.30 31.80
CA PRO A 94 -9.26 18.90 32.18
C PRO A 94 -8.23 18.14 31.33
N ARG A 95 -7.14 17.72 31.95
CA ARG A 95 -6.09 16.91 31.34
C ARG A 95 -6.37 15.44 31.66
N ILE A 96 -6.28 14.59 30.64
CA ILE A 96 -6.38 13.14 30.81
C ILE A 96 -4.96 12.59 30.65
N GLU A 97 -4.42 12.02 31.73
CA GLU A 97 -3.14 11.31 31.68
C GLU A 97 -3.40 9.88 31.19
N VAL A 98 -2.87 9.54 30.01
CA VAL A 98 -2.96 8.20 29.44
C VAL A 98 -1.62 7.49 29.63
N ILE A 99 -1.54 6.67 30.67
CA ILE A 99 -0.40 5.80 30.91
C ILE A 99 -0.57 4.56 30.03
N HIS A 100 0.37 4.34 29.11
CA HIS A 100 0.43 3.11 28.31
C HIS A 100 1.40 2.15 29.00
N GLU A 101 0.87 1.18 29.75
CA GLU A 101 1.67 0.09 30.26
C GLU A 101 1.97 -0.88 29.11
N LEU A 102 3.25 -1.13 28.86
CA LEU A 102 3.69 -2.13 27.89
C LEU A 102 3.42 -3.52 28.48
N PRO A 103 2.93 -4.47 27.69
CA PRO A 103 2.66 -5.82 28.16
C PRO A 103 3.96 -6.54 28.57
N GLU A 104 3.87 -7.42 29.57
CA GLU A 104 5.03 -8.03 30.24
C GLU A 104 6.03 -8.72 29.29
N HIS A 105 5.56 -9.29 28.18
CA HIS A 105 6.42 -9.95 27.18
C HIS A 105 7.37 -8.98 26.45
N GLU A 106 7.04 -7.68 26.39
CA GLU A 106 7.91 -6.63 25.84
C GLU A 106 8.85 -6.05 26.92
N LEU A 107 8.51 -6.20 28.21
CA LEU A 107 9.38 -5.84 29.32
C LEU A 107 10.51 -6.86 29.47
N LEU A 108 10.20 -8.16 29.37
CA LEU A 108 11.20 -9.24 29.46
C LEU A 108 12.27 -9.17 28.35
N ALA A 109 11.91 -8.70 27.15
CA ALA A 109 12.85 -8.51 26.04
C ALA A 109 13.84 -7.36 26.30
N ARG A 110 13.46 -6.34 27.11
CA ARG A 110 14.37 -5.26 27.52
C ARG A 110 15.39 -5.75 28.54
N ASP A 111 14.96 -6.50 29.55
CA ASP A 111 15.82 -6.93 30.65
C ASP A 111 16.82 -8.03 30.25
N ALA A 112 16.49 -8.86 29.24
CA ALA A 112 17.39 -9.88 28.71
C ALA A 112 18.59 -9.33 27.91
N SER A 113 18.62 -8.03 27.61
CA SER A 113 19.74 -7.38 26.90
C SER A 113 20.84 -6.82 27.83
N LEU A 114 20.65 -6.91 29.16
CA LEU A 114 21.59 -6.44 30.17
C LEU A 114 22.01 -7.55 31.14
N ASN A 115 22.61 -8.63 30.62
CA ASN A 115 23.52 -9.48 31.40
C ASN A 115 24.47 -10.30 30.50
N PRO A 116 25.55 -9.71 29.94
CA PRO A 116 26.56 -10.50 29.23
C PRO A 116 27.83 -10.73 30.08
N ILE A 117 27.76 -10.94 31.41
CA ILE A 117 28.99 -11.08 32.23
C ILE A 117 29.03 -12.22 33.28
N LEU A 118 27.95 -12.97 33.59
CA LEU A 118 28.05 -14.04 34.61
C LEU A 118 27.73 -15.44 34.09
N THR A 119 28.48 -15.88 33.08
CA THR A 119 28.60 -17.31 32.78
C THR A 119 29.97 -17.63 32.20
N PHE A 120 31.05 -17.29 32.92
CA PHE A 120 32.36 -17.93 32.77
C PHE A 120 33.26 -17.55 33.96
N CYS A 121 33.19 -18.36 35.02
CA CYS A 121 34.27 -18.68 35.96
C CYS A 121 33.80 -19.87 36.81
#